data_AF-A0A7X8UAN2-F1
#
_entry.id   AF-A0A7X8UAN2-F1
#
_cell.length_a   1.000
_cell.length_b   1.000
_cell.length_c   1.000
_cell.angle_alpha   90.00
_cell.angle_beta   90.00
_cell.angle_gamma   90.00
#
_symmetry.space_group_name_H-M   'P 1'
#
loop_
_entity.id
_entity.type
_entity.pdbx_description
1 polymer ?
#
loop_
_entity_poly.entity_id
_entity_poly.type
_entity_poly.pdbx_seq_one_letter_code
_entity_poly.pdbx_strand_id
1 'polypeptide(L)' 'MNRGDLFTVYMEGIMMTVCVIASYKEEYSGEEMVILAVINQDNMVHVSREELEYLFPRSKLKH' A
#
# COMPACT_ATOMS: atom_id res chain seq x y z
N MET A 1 -2.98 11.39 -4.86
CA MET A 1 -2.24 10.26 -4.25
C MET A 1 -2.48 9.04 -5.11
N ASN A 2 -1.41 8.50 -5.67
CA ASN A 2 -1.47 7.32 -6.52
C ASN A 2 -1.13 6.08 -5.70
N ARG A 3 -1.63 4.93 -6.16
CA ARG A 3 -1.23 3.63 -5.60
C ARG A 3 0.29 3.48 -5.65
N GLY A 4 0.89 3.16 -4.51
CA GLY A 4 2.34 3.01 -4.35
C GLY A 4 3.06 4.27 -3.86
N ASP A 5 2.38 5.42 -3.77
CA ASP A 5 2.97 6.61 -3.16
C ASP A 5 3.29 6.35 -1.69
N LEU A 6 4.50 6.75 -1.26
CA LEU A 6 4.93 6.73 0.14
C LEU A 6 5.07 8.16 0.65
N PHE A 7 4.57 8.42 1.86
CA PHE A 7 4.75 9.69 2.53
C PHE A 7 4.69 9.53 4.05
N THR A 8 5.23 10.51 4.74
CA THR A 8 5.23 10.57 6.21
C THR A 8 4.11 11.48 6.68
N VAL A 9 3.29 10.99 7.59
CA VAL A 9 2.23 11.77 8.26
C VAL A 9 2.53 11.90 9.74
N TYR A 10 1.98 12.94 10.35
CA TYR A 10 1.98 13.15 11.78
C TYR A 10 0.54 13.01 12.29
N MET A 11 0.28 11.97 13.07
CA MET A 11 -1.05 11.68 13.62
C MET A 11 -0.93 11.53 15.13
N GLU A 12 -1.73 12.28 15.88
CA GLU A 12 -1.74 12.25 17.36
C GLU A 12 -0.34 12.44 18.00
N GLY A 13 0.52 13.23 17.36
CA GLY A 13 1.90 13.45 17.82
C GLY A 13 2.89 12.33 17.46
N ILE A 14 2.44 11.33 16.70
CA ILE A 14 3.27 10.20 16.24
C ILE A 14 3.58 10.38 14.76
N MET A 15 4.87 10.33 14.42
CA MET A 15 5.32 10.31 13.03
C MET A 15 5.22 8.89 12.48
N MET A 16 4.54 8.71 11.35
CA MET A 16 4.37 7.41 10.71
C MET A 16 4.52 7.51 9.20
N THR A 17 5.18 6.52 8.60
CA THR A 17 5.26 6.39 7.14
C THR A 17 4.10 5.52 6.67
N VAL A 18 3.40 5.97 5.64
CA VAL A 18 2.27 5.26 5.05
C VAL A 18 2.46 5.07 3.55
N CYS A 19 1.88 4.00 3.01
CA CYS A 19 1.82 3.72 1.58
C CYS A 19 0.37 3.61 1.10
N VAL A 20 0.07 4.20 -0.06
CA VAL A 20 -1.26 4.12 -0.66
C VAL A 20 -1.45 2.78 -1.36
N ILE A 21 -2.45 2.03 -0.91
CA ILE A 21 -2.77 0.72 -1.50
C ILE A 21 -3.85 0.85 -2.56
N ALA A 22 -4.92 1.59 -2.27
CA ALA A 22 -6.04 1.81 -3.17
C ALA A 22 -6.87 3.02 -2.73
N SER A 23 -7.72 3.52 -3.62
CA SER A 23 -8.82 4.39 -3.29
C SER A 23 -10.14 3.77 -3.76
N TYR A 24 -11.24 4.12 -3.10
CA TYR A 24 -12.57 3.70 -3.47
C TYR A 24 -13.59 4.77 -3.10
N LYS A 25 -14.78 4.71 -3.70
CA LYS A 25 -15.89 5.57 -3.34
C LYS A 25 -16.80 4.83 -2.38
N GLU A 26 -17.02 5.35 -1.18
CA GLU A 26 -17.92 4.72 -0.21
C GLU A 26 -19.36 4.77 -0.73
N GLU A 27 -20.06 3.64 -0.67
CA GLU A 27 -21.38 3.49 -1.29
C GLU A 27 -22.46 4.38 -0.65
N TYR A 28 -22.39 4.59 0.67
CA TYR A 28 -23.43 5.31 1.42
C TYR A 28 -23.23 6.83 1.44
N SER A 29 -22.00 7.29 1.63
CA SER A 29 -21.69 8.73 1.70
C SER A 29 -21.31 9.33 0.34
N GLY A 30 -20.83 8.49 -0.58
CA GLY A 30 -20.22 8.94 -1.83
C GLY A 30 -18.84 9.58 -1.64
N GLU A 31 -18.26 9.54 -0.44
CA GLU A 31 -16.94 10.09 -0.16
C GLU A 31 -15.83 9.24 -0.77
N GLU A 32 -14.74 9.92 -1.15
CA GLU A 32 -13.53 9.26 -1.64
C GLU A 32 -12.69 8.82 -0.45
N MET A 33 -12.54 7.50 -0.32
CA MET A 33 -11.79 6.85 0.75
C MET A 33 -10.47 6.32 0.22
N VAL A 34 -9.44 6.30 1.08
CA VAL A 34 -8.11 5.79 0.75
C VAL A 34 -7.71 4.70 1.73
N ILE A 35 -7.22 3.57 1.19
CA ILE A 35 -6.63 2.49 1.98
C ILE A 35 -5.14 2.74 2.10
N LEU A 36 -4.67 2.89 3.34
CA LEU A 36 -3.26 3.12 3.67
C LEU A 36 -2.67 1.91 4.41
N ALA A 37 -1.46 1.52 4.05
CA ALA A 37 -0.64 0.61 4.84
C ALA A 37 0.35 1.42 5.68
N VAL A 38 0.37 1.20 6.99
CA VAL A 38 1.38 1.76 7.90
C VAL A 38 2.66 0.95 7.77
N ILE A 39 3.78 1.63 7.55
CA ILE A 39 5.08 1.01 7.34
C ILE A 39 6.00 1.35 8.51
N ASN A 40 6.63 0.32 9.06
CA ASN A 40 7.65 0.41 10.10
C ASN A 40 8.77 -0.61 9.81
N GLN A 41 9.82 -0.62 10.63
CA GLN A 41 10.94 -1.55 10.43
C GLN A 41 10.54 -3.01 10.61
N ASP A 42 9.54 -3.29 11.45
CA ASP A 42 9.12 -4.67 11.77
C ASP A 42 8.31 -5.30 10.64
N ASN A 43 7.66 -4.50 9.79
CA ASN A 43 6.80 -4.96 8.70
C ASN A 43 7.36 -4.69 7.30
N MET A 44 8.53 -4.06 7.19
CA MET A 44 9.17 -3.78 5.91
C MET A 44 10.02 -4.97 5.45
N VAL A 45 9.73 -5.47 4.25
CA VAL A 45 10.50 -6.54 3.61
C VAL A 45 11.15 -5.98 2.35
N HIS A 46 12.47 -6.10 2.27
CA HIS A 46 13.24 -5.79 1.07
C HIS A 46 13.48 -7.08 0.29
N VAL A 47 13.06 -7.11 -0.96
CA VAL A 47 13.18 -8.27 -1.85
C VAL A 47 13.54 -7.79 -3.25
N SER A 48 14.38 -8.56 -3.95
CA SER A 48 14.67 -8.25 -5.36
C SER A 48 13.41 -8.46 -6.21
N ARG A 49 13.35 -7.80 -7.36
CA ARG A 49 12.27 -8.06 -8.30
C ARG A 49 12.30 -9.50 -8.81
N GLU A 50 13.49 -10.04 -9.08
CA GLU A 50 13.63 -11.44 -9.52
C GLU A 50 13.16 -12.42 -8.44
N GLU A 51 13.51 -12.19 -7.18
CA GLU A 51 13.04 -13.01 -6.05
C GLU A 51 11.52 -12.96 -5.88
N LEU A 52 10.94 -11.76 -6.01
CA LEU A 52 9.49 -11.60 -5.94
C LEU A 52 8.77 -12.30 -7.10
N GLU A 53 9.31 -12.21 -8.32
CA GLU A 53 8.76 -12.91 -9.49
C GLU A 53 8.93 -14.43 -9.38
N TYR A 54 9.99 -14.91 -8.73
CA TYR A 54 10.16 -16.33 -8.42
C TYR A 54 9.14 -16.84 -7.39
N LEU A 55 8.89 -16.08 -6.31
CA LEU A 55 7.93 -16.43 -5.26
C LEU A 55 6.47 -16.27 -5.72
N PHE A 56 6.20 -15.27 -6.56
CA PHE A 56 4.89 -14.97 -7.11
C PHE A 56 4.95 -14.88 -8.64
N PRO A 57 5.06 -16.03 -9.34
CA PRO A 57 5.13 -16.05 -10.79
C PRO A 57 3.90 -15.40 -11.39
N ARG A 58 4.10 -14.34 -12.18
CA ARG A 58 3.00 -13.65 -12.89
C ARG A 58 2.34 -14.50 -13.98
N SER A 59 2.81 -15.73 -14.19
CA SER A 59 2.24 -16.65 -15.18
C SER A 59 0.98 -17.34 -14.63
N LYS A 60 -0.18 -16.87 -15.12
CA LYS A 60 -1.53 -17.46 -15.06
C LYS A 60 -2.53 -16.90 -14.03
N LEU A 61 -2.68 -15.58 -13.99
CA LEU A 61 -4.02 -14.99 -13.80
C LEU A 61 -4.43 -14.29 -15.11
N LYS A 62 -4.67 -15.09 -16.15
CA LYS A 62 -5.51 -14.67 -17.27
C LYS A 62 -6.92 -15.13 -16.92
N HIS A 63 -7.78 -14.19 -16.51
CA HIS A 63 -9.22 -14.34 -16.68
C HIS A 63 -9.58 -14.18 -18.16
#